data_AF-A0A098T590-F1
#
_entry.id   AF-A0A098T590-F1
#
_cell.length_a   1.000
_cell.length_b   1.000
_cell.length_c   1.000
_cell.angle_alpha   90.00
_cell.angle_beta   90.00
_cell.angle_gamma   90.00
#
_symmetry.space_group_name_H-M   'P 1'
#
loop_
_entity.id
_entity.type
_entity.pdbx_description
1 polymer ?
#
loop_
_entity_poly.entity_id
_entity_poly.type
_entity_poly.pdbx_seq_one_letter_code
_entity_poly.pdbx_strand_id
1 'polypeptide(L)' 'MKLLGGILAGGRGRRMEGIDKPFAELAGRPLIAHVIDRLAPQVDGIVLNANSEPGRFDRFGLDVV' A
#
# COMPACT_ATOMS: atom_id res chain seq x y z
N MET A 1 -17.12 -7.15 16.59
CA MET A 1 -17.21 -6.14 15.51
C MET A 1 -15.99 -6.34 14.64
N LYS A 2 -16.11 -6.33 13.30
CA LYS A 2 -14.94 -6.44 12.40
C LYS A 2 -14.44 -5.05 12.03
N LEU A 3 -13.13 -4.83 12.07
CA LEU A 3 -12.45 -3.60 11.69
C LEU A 3 -11.63 -3.83 10.42
N LEU A 4 -11.86 -3.02 9.39
CA LEU A 4 -11.08 -3.05 8.16
C LEU A 4 -10.07 -1.90 8.12
N GLY A 5 -8.86 -2.20 7.65
CA GLY A 5 -7.82 -1.22 7.38
C GLY A 5 -7.83 -0.78 5.92
N GLY A 6 -7.77 0.52 5.68
CA GLY A 6 -7.61 1.08 4.34
C GLY A 6 -6.22 1.68 4.16
N ILE A 7 -5.48 1.24 3.14
CA ILE A 7 -4.22 1.88 2.75
C ILE A 7 -4.47 2.75 1.51
N LEU A 8 -4.23 4.05 1.64
CA LEU A 8 -4.33 5.02 0.54
C LEU A 8 -2.96 5.17 -0.13
N ALA A 9 -2.73 4.34 -1.15
CA ALA A 9 -1.51 4.27 -1.95
C ALA A 9 -1.64 4.99 -3.31
N GLY A 10 -2.78 5.63 -3.59
CA GLY A 10 -3.01 6.44 -4.79
C GLY A 10 -2.35 7.81 -4.75
N GLY A 11 -2.43 8.52 -5.87
CA GLY A 11 -1.87 9.85 -6.06
C GLY A 11 -0.96 9.95 -7.29
N ARG A 12 -0.60 11.18 -7.67
CA ARG A 12 0.20 11.46 -8.89
C ARG A 12 1.71 11.62 -8.63
N GLY A 13 2.19 11.34 -7.42
CA GLY A 13 3.62 11.48 -7.08
C GLY A 13 4.23 12.88 -7.26
N ARG A 14 3.43 13.93 -7.51
CA ARG A 14 3.93 15.24 -7.99
C ARG A 14 4.92 15.95 -7.06
N ARG A 15 4.81 15.73 -5.75
CA ARG A 15 5.72 16.30 -4.75
C ARG A 15 6.97 15.44 -4.50
N MET A 16 6.98 14.24 -5.06
CA MET A 16 8.09 13.29 -5.02
C MET A 16 8.62 13.04 -6.44
N GLU A 17 8.59 14.07 -7.29
CA GLU A 17 9.17 14.00 -8.65
C GLU A 17 8.61 12.86 -9.52
N GLY A 18 7.35 12.46 -9.28
CA GLY A 18 6.70 11.38 -10.03
C GLY A 18 7.07 9.98 -9.55
N ILE A 19 7.84 9.84 -8.46
CA ILE A 19 8.13 8.55 -7.85
C ILE A 19 6.83 7.87 -7.43
N ASP A 20 6.73 6.59 -7.77
CA ASP A 20 5.68 5.73 -7.29
C ASP A 20 5.88 5.37 -5.81
N LYS A 21 5.37 6.26 -4.96
CA LYS A 21 5.60 6.28 -3.50
C LYS A 21 5.38 4.93 -2.81
N PRO A 22 4.32 4.14 -3.07
CA PRO A 22 4.16 2.82 -2.47
C PRO A 22 5.38 1.90 -2.65
N PHE A 23 6.07 2.03 -3.79
CA PHE A 23 7.24 1.23 -4.15
C PHE A 23 8.58 1.91 -3.89
N ALA A 24 8.59 3.16 -3.42
CA ALA A 24 9.82 3.80 -2.96
C ALA A 24 10.42 2.98 -1.81
N GLU A 25 11.74 2.82 -1.81
CA GLU A 25 12.43 2.01 -0.81
C GLU A 25 12.72 2.81 0.46
N LEU A 26 12.45 2.19 1.60
CA LEU A 26 12.88 2.61 2.92
C LEU A 26 13.57 1.41 3.57
N ALA A 27 14.85 1.55 3.93
CA ALA A 27 15.65 0.48 4.50
C ALA A 27 15.61 -0.83 3.67
N GLY A 28 15.74 -0.72 2.34
CA GLY A 28 15.77 -1.86 1.41
C GLY A 28 14.42 -2.57 1.21
N ARG A 29 13.32 -1.98 1.67
CA ARG A 29 11.96 -2.52 1.52
C ARG A 29 11.00 -1.44 1.02
N PRO A 30 10.05 -1.77 0.13
CA PRO A 30 9.04 -0.81 -0.30
C PRO A 30 8.23 -0.22 0.84
N LEU A 31 7.93 1.08 0.79
CA LEU A 31 7.12 1.79 1.79
C LEU A 31 5.81 1.08 2.10
N ILE A 32 5.14 0.54 1.07
CA ILE A 32 3.88 -0.19 1.25
C ILE A 32 4.04 -1.43 2.13
N ALA A 33 5.17 -2.14 2.06
CA ALA A 33 5.41 -3.33 2.87
C ALA A 33 5.51 -2.96 4.37
N HIS A 34 6.15 -1.83 4.68
CA HIS A 34 6.22 -1.33 6.07
C HIS A 34 4.84 -0.97 6.61
N VAL A 35 3.99 -0.37 5.78
CA VAL A 35 2.61 0.00 6.17
C VAL A 35 1.76 -1.25 6.41
N ILE A 36 1.85 -2.24 5.52
CA ILE A 36 1.13 -3.51 5.65
C ILE A 36 1.53 -4.22 6.94
N ASP A 37 2.82 -4.42 7.18
CA ASP A 37 3.32 -5.10 8.39
C ASP A 37 2.84 -4.42 9.67
N ARG A 38 2.77 -3.08 9.66
CA ARG A 38 2.35 -2.32 10.83
C ARG A 38 0.83 -2.33 11.02
N LEU A 39 0.05 -2.32 9.94
CA LEU A 39 -1.41 -2.25 9.98
C LEU A 39 -2.06 -3.63 10.21
N ALA A 40 -1.52 -4.68 9.59
CA ALA A 40 -2.08 -6.03 9.60
C ALA A 40 -2.46 -6.58 11.00
N PRO A 41 -1.63 -6.46 12.06
CA PRO A 41 -1.99 -7.00 13.37
C PRO A 41 -3.11 -6.22 14.09
N GLN A 42 -3.58 -5.09 13.54
CA GLN A 42 -4.56 -4.19 14.17
C GLN A 42 -5.96 -4.28 13.55
N VAL A 43 -6.13 -5.02 12.46
CA VAL A 43 -7.38 -5.06 11.66
C VAL A 43 -7.69 -6.48 11.20
N ASP A 44 -8.95 -6.77 10.92
CA ASP A 44 -9.41 -8.09 10.44
C ASP A 44 -9.14 -8.31 8.93
N GLY A 45 -8.81 -7.24 8.20
CA GLY A 45 -8.50 -7.28 6.77
C GLY A 45 -8.01 -5.92 6.27
N ILE A 46 -7.28 -5.92 5.15
CA ILE A 46 -6.73 -4.71 4.53
C ILE A 46 -7.22 -4.61 3.09
N VAL A 47 -7.67 -3.40 2.72
CA VAL A 47 -7.96 -2.99 1.34
C VAL A 47 -6.97 -1.92 0.91
N LEU A 48 -6.48 -2.01 -0.32
CA LEU A 48 -5.52 -1.09 -0.90
C LEU A 48 -6.18 -0.23 -1.97
N ASN A 49 -6.22 1.08 -1.77
CA ASN A 49 -6.61 2.01 -2.82
C ASN A 49 -5.37 2.54 -3.56
N ALA A 50 -5.25 2.25 -4.86
CA ALA A 50 -4.09 2.63 -5.66
C ALA A 50 -4.49 3.07 -7.08
N ASN A 51 -3.73 4.01 -7.66
CA ASN A 51 -3.92 4.45 -9.05
C ASN A 51 -3.06 3.67 -10.06
N SER A 52 -2.21 2.78 -9.57
CA SER A 52 -1.24 2.02 -10.37
C SER A 52 -1.85 0.69 -10.81
N GLU A 53 -1.26 0.07 -11.82
CA GLU A 53 -1.68 -1.24 -12.32
C GLU A 53 -1.81 -2.27 -11.17
N PRO A 54 -2.97 -2.92 -10.98
CA PRO A 54 -3.24 -3.81 -9.86
C PRO A 54 -2.19 -4.91 -9.69
N GLY A 55 -1.71 -5.45 -10.82
CA GLY A 55 -0.73 -6.55 -10.86
C GLY A 55 0.57 -6.28 -10.10
N ARG A 56 0.92 -5.00 -9.87
CA ARG A 56 2.13 -4.63 -9.12
C ARG A 56 2.00 -4.92 -7.63
N PHE A 57 0.78 -4.99 -7.12
CA PHE A 57 0.48 -5.27 -5.72
C PHE A 57 0.14 -6.73 -5.44
N ASP A 58 0.01 -7.58 -6.46
CA ASP A 58 -0.33 -9.01 -6.33
C ASP A 58 0.56 -9.74 -5.32
N ARG A 59 1.85 -9.38 -5.26
CA ARG A 59 2.83 -9.89 -4.29
C ARG A 59 2.46 -9.67 -2.82
N PHE A 60 1.52 -8.76 -2.53
CA PHE A 60 1.04 -8.48 -1.18
C PHE A 60 -0.27 -9.22 -0.86
N GLY A 61 -0.92 -9.85 -1.85
CA GLY A 61 -2.16 -10.60 -1.66
C GLY A 61 -3.31 -9.77 -1.09
N LEU A 62 -3.36 -8.48 -1.41
CA LEU A 62 -4.38 -7.54 -0.93
C LEU A 62 -5.41 -7.25 -2.02
N ASP A 63 -6.64 -7.00 -1.60
CA ASP A 63 -7.68 -6.47 -2.48
C ASP A 63 -7.34 -5.03 -2.88
N VAL A 64 -7.12 -4.80 -4.18
CA VAL A 64 -6.86 -3.47 -4.76
C VAL A 64 -8.17 -2.89 -5.29
N VAL A 65 -8.54 -1.68 -4.84
CA VAL A 65 -9.81 -0.99 -5.15
C VAL A 65 -9.58 0.40 -5.72
#